data_AF-A0A8X6PAQ7-F1
#
_entry.id   AF-A0A8X6PAQ7-F1
#
_cell.length_a   1.000
_cell.length_b   1.000
_cell.length_c   1.000
_cell.angle_alpha   90.00
_cell.angle_beta   90.00
_cell.angle_gamma   90.00
#
_symmetry.space_group_name_H-M   'P 1'
#
loop_
_entity.id
_entity.type
_entity.pdbx_description
1 polymer ?
#
loop_
_entity_poly.entity_id
_entity_poly.type
_entity_poly.pdbx_seq_one_letter_code
_entity_poly.pdbx_strand_id
1 'polypeptide(L)'
;MCFAARKIKLSKLREPPEPLKTLLAGYTAESKHFLSNIRKYNSCFQMTSFGAVVITTHRMPTFKVKGQIYHKVGSLLPFPNGQHKILQMYFIGDDKEELDARCGIFTGMKRCIVSQLQEYLHEKKNI
;
A
#
# COMPACT_ATOMS: atom_id res chain seq x y z
N MET A 1 10.63 37.97 -20.64
CA MET A 1 10.21 37.86 -19.22
C MET A 1 10.88 36.64 -18.59
N CYS A 2 11.38 36.82 -17.38
CA CYS A 2 12.53 36.12 -16.79
C CYS A 2 12.23 34.69 -16.28
N PHE A 3 13.10 33.73 -16.63
CA PHE A 3 13.31 32.53 -15.83
C PHE A 3 14.15 32.90 -14.60
N ALA A 4 13.49 33.27 -13.51
CA ALA A 4 14.17 33.42 -12.23
C ALA A 4 14.61 32.04 -11.73
N ALA A 5 15.91 31.75 -11.83
CA ALA A 5 16.55 30.60 -11.20
C ALA A 5 16.56 30.77 -9.67
N ARG A 6 15.38 30.68 -9.03
CA ARG A 6 15.30 30.55 -7.58
C ARG A 6 15.80 29.16 -7.21
N LYS A 7 16.99 29.08 -6.61
CA LYS A 7 17.44 27.88 -5.91
C LYS A 7 16.49 27.66 -4.72
N ILE A 8 15.62 26.66 -4.83
CA ILE A 8 14.75 26.22 -3.74
C ILE A 8 15.64 25.50 -2.73
N LYS A 9 15.79 26.06 -1.53
CA LYS A 9 16.43 25.36 -0.41
C LYS A 9 15.40 24.43 0.20
N LEU A 10 15.42 23.16 -0.19
CA LEU A 10 14.57 22.14 0.41
C LEU A 10 15.00 21.91 1.86
N SER A 11 14.04 21.84 2.78
CA SER A 11 14.29 21.39 4.15
C SER A 11 14.85 19.97 4.14
N LYS A 12 15.74 19.66 5.09
CA LYS A 12 16.17 18.27 5.29
C LYS A 12 14.93 17.41 5.54
N LEU A 13 14.82 16.30 4.81
CA LEU A 13 13.78 15.31 5.06
C LEU A 13 13.94 14.79 6.48
N ARG A 14 12.82 14.68 7.21
CA ARG A 14 12.82 13.99 8.49
C ARG A 14 13.13 12.52 8.24
N GLU A 15 13.89 11.93 9.16
CA GLU A 15 14.17 10.50 9.09
C GLU A 15 12.86 9.71 9.27
N PRO A 16 12.60 8.68 8.46
CA PRO A 16 11.44 7.83 8.65
C PRO A 16 11.48 7.16 10.04
N PRO A 17 10.33 6.92 10.69
CA PRO A 17 10.28 6.08 11.88
C PRO A 17 10.50 4.60 11.52
N GLU A 18 10.81 3.77 12.52
CA GLU A 18 10.75 2.31 12.34
C GLU A 18 9.29 1.84 12.17
N PRO A 19 9.03 0.78 11.38
CA PRO A 19 9.98 -0.06 10.66
C PRO A 19 10.41 0.51 9.28
N LEU A 20 9.82 1.65 8.86
CA LEU A 20 10.06 2.20 7.51
C LEU A 20 11.52 2.56 7.28
N LYS A 21 12.22 3.08 8.29
CA LYS A 21 13.66 3.36 8.21
C LYS A 21 14.45 2.13 7.82
N THR A 22 14.30 1.01 8.53
CA THR A 22 15.00 -0.24 8.20
C THR A 22 14.58 -0.80 6.85
N LEU A 23 13.28 -0.80 6.54
CA LEU A 23 12.74 -1.35 5.30
C LEU A 23 13.17 -0.57 4.05
N LEU A 24 13.34 0.76 4.16
CA LEU A 24 13.76 1.63 3.07
C LEU A 24 15.30 1.70 2.91
N ALA A 25 16.07 1.19 3.87
CA ALA A 25 17.52 1.30 3.87
C ALA A 25 18.22 0.39 2.83
N GLY A 26 17.59 -0.72 2.42
CA GLY A 26 18.13 -1.62 1.39
C GLY A 26 19.33 -2.50 1.82
N TYR A 27 19.68 -2.51 3.11
CA TYR A 27 20.84 -3.24 3.62
C TYR A 27 20.58 -4.74 3.87
N THR A 28 19.38 -5.09 4.36
CA THR A 28 18.99 -6.48 4.70
C THR A 28 18.27 -7.19 3.55
N ALA A 29 18.16 -8.52 3.61
CA ALA A 29 17.38 -9.29 2.65
C ALA A 29 15.89 -8.90 2.66
N GLU A 30 15.34 -8.57 3.84
CA GLU A 30 13.99 -8.05 4.04
C GLU A 30 13.81 -6.71 3.33
N SER A 31 14.71 -5.75 3.56
CA SER A 31 14.62 -4.42 2.95
C SER A 31 14.75 -4.47 1.43
N LYS A 32 15.65 -5.29 0.88
CA LYS A 32 15.78 -5.51 -0.57
C LYS A 32 14.51 -6.14 -1.15
N HIS A 33 13.95 -7.14 -0.47
CA HIS A 33 12.70 -7.76 -0.88
C HIS A 33 11.53 -6.77 -0.82
N PHE A 34 11.46 -5.95 0.24
CA PHE A 34 10.46 -4.91 0.41
C PHE A 34 10.52 -3.90 -0.74
N LEU A 35 11.69 -3.32 -1.01
CA LEU A 35 11.89 -2.34 -2.08
C LEU A 35 11.50 -2.90 -3.46
N SER A 36 11.92 -4.13 -3.76
CA SER A 36 11.56 -4.82 -5.01
C SER A 36 10.04 -5.02 -5.15
N ASN A 37 9.32 -5.20 -4.04
CA ASN A 37 7.89 -5.46 -4.01
C ASN A 37 7.05 -4.33 -3.39
N ILE A 38 7.58 -3.09 -3.30
CA ILE A 38 6.97 -2.02 -2.50
C ILE A 38 5.53 -1.70 -2.92
N ARG A 39 5.23 -1.80 -4.22
CA ARG A 39 3.88 -1.61 -4.76
C ARG A 39 2.89 -2.66 -4.24
N LYS A 40 3.34 -3.91 -4.04
CA LYS A 40 2.50 -4.98 -3.47
C LYS A 40 2.25 -4.72 -1.99
N TYR A 41 3.28 -4.32 -1.24
CA TYR A 41 3.11 -3.94 0.17
C TYR A 41 2.17 -2.73 0.32
N ASN A 42 2.30 -1.70 -0.51
CA ASN A 42 1.35 -0.56 -0.49
C ASN A 42 -0.07 -1.01 -0.85
N SER A 43 -0.22 -1.87 -1.86
CA SER A 43 -1.50 -2.45 -2.25
C SER A 43 -2.12 -3.30 -1.13
N CYS A 44 -1.30 -3.96 -0.32
CA CYS A 44 -1.75 -4.78 0.81
C CYS A 44 -2.55 -3.97 1.84
N PHE A 45 -2.18 -2.71 2.04
CA PHE A 45 -2.81 -1.80 2.99
C PHE A 45 -3.78 -0.80 2.33
N GLN A 46 -4.07 -0.95 1.03
CA GLN A 46 -4.99 -0.04 0.34
C GLN A 46 -6.42 -0.17 0.89
N MET A 47 -7.12 0.96 1.00
CA MET A 47 -8.52 1.00 1.43
C MET A 47 -9.49 0.97 0.24
N THR A 48 -9.06 1.48 -0.90
CA THR A 48 -9.91 1.59 -2.10
C THR A 48 -9.18 1.01 -3.30
N SER A 49 -9.92 0.35 -4.18
CA SER A 49 -9.39 -0.07 -5.47
C SER A 49 -9.64 0.99 -6.53
N PHE A 50 -8.84 0.93 -7.60
CA PHE A 50 -9.00 1.78 -8.78
C PHE A 50 -10.04 1.19 -9.73
N GLY A 51 -11.09 1.95 -10.05
CA GLY A 51 -12.06 1.60 -11.08
C GLY A 51 -11.78 2.37 -12.37
N ALA A 52 -11.51 1.65 -13.45
CA ALA A 52 -11.31 2.24 -14.77
C ALA A 52 -11.51 1.23 -15.90
N VAL A 53 -11.87 1.73 -17.08
CA VAL A 53 -11.86 0.94 -18.32
C VAL A 53 -10.44 0.93 -18.87
N VAL A 54 -9.74 -0.18 -18.67
CA VAL A 54 -8.38 -0.39 -19.17
C VAL A 54 -8.43 -0.76 -20.65
N ILE A 55 -7.73 0.01 -21.47
CA ILE A 55 -7.43 -0.34 -22.86
C ILE A 55 -6.04 -0.98 -22.84
N THR A 56 -6.02 -2.30 -23.00
CA THR A 56 -4.79 -3.08 -22.96
C THR A 56 -3.93 -2.78 -24.19
N THR A 57 -2.69 -2.36 -23.96
CA THR A 57 -1.64 -2.38 -24.97
C THR A 57 -0.61 -3.40 -24.54
N HIS A 58 -0.56 -4.55 -25.21
CA HIS A 58 0.21 -5.75 -24.85
C HIS A 58 1.75 -5.56 -24.77
N ARG A 59 2.26 -4.33 -24.95
CA ARG A 59 3.70 -4.02 -25.09
C ARG A 59 4.19 -2.81 -24.30
N MET A 60 3.38 -2.22 -23.42
CA MET A 60 3.79 -1.07 -22.63
C MET A 60 3.73 -1.37 -21.12
N PRO A 61 4.71 -0.93 -20.32
CA PRO A 61 4.66 -1.03 -18.85
C PRO A 61 3.60 -0.10 -18.23
N THR A 62 2.92 0.69 -19.05
CA THR A 62 1.81 1.57 -18.70
C THR A 62 0.51 1.04 -19.33
N PHE A 63 -0.60 1.18 -18.62
CA PHE A 63 -1.93 0.91 -19.15
C PHE A 63 -2.61 2.24 -19.52
N LYS A 64 -3.40 2.23 -20.59
CA LYS A 64 -4.20 3.40 -20.99
C LYS A 64 -5.61 3.26 -20.44
N VAL A 65 -6.12 4.33 -19.85
CA VAL A 65 -7.51 4.41 -19.40
C VAL A 65 -8.28 5.29 -20.38
N LYS A 66 -9.49 4.87 -20.76
CA LYS A 66 -10.43 5.70 -21.51
C LYS A 66 -11.55 6.16 -20.59
N GLY A 67 -11.85 7.46 -20.63
CA GLY A 67 -12.89 8.06 -19.82
C GLY A 67 -12.40 8.47 -18.43
N GLN A 68 -13.29 8.42 -17.45
CA GLN A 68 -13.03 8.87 -16.08
C GLN A 68 -12.46 7.75 -15.20
N ILE A 69 -11.69 8.17 -14.22
CA ILE A 69 -11.19 7.34 -13.13
C ILE A 69 -12.13 7.55 -11.94
N TYR A 70 -12.56 6.46 -11.31
CA TYR A 70 -13.33 6.51 -10.07
C TYR A 70 -12.69 5.62 -9.00
N HIS A 71 -12.82 6.05 -7.74
CA HIS A 71 -12.48 5.18 -6.61
C HIS A 71 -13.58 4.14 -6.47
N LYS A 72 -13.22 2.85 -6.52
CA LYS A 72 -14.15 1.76 -6.27
C LYS A 72 -13.96 1.28 -4.84
N VAL A 73 -14.92 1.67 -4.00
CA VAL A 73 -15.06 1.17 -2.63
C VAL A 73 -16.02 -0.01 -2.66
N GLY A 74 -15.59 -1.15 -2.10
CA GLY A 74 -16.46 -2.31 -1.96
C GLY A 74 -17.53 -2.10 -0.88
N SER A 75 -18.37 -3.11 -0.65
CA SER A 75 -19.27 -3.12 0.51
C SER A 75 -18.48 -2.86 1.79
N LEU A 76 -19.01 -2.03 2.69
CA LEU A 76 -18.40 -1.80 4.00
C LEU A 76 -18.53 -3.01 4.92
N LEU A 77 -19.55 -3.85 4.70
CA LEU A 77 -19.76 -5.08 5.44
C LEU A 77 -19.45 -6.31 4.57
N PRO A 78 -18.87 -7.37 5.13
CA PRO A 78 -18.72 -8.63 4.44
C PRO A 78 -20.09 -9.20 4.10
N PHE A 79 -20.15 -9.99 3.03
CA PHE A 79 -21.33 -10.81 2.76
C PHE A 79 -21.53 -11.83 3.89
N PRO A 80 -22.76 -12.32 4.12
CA PRO A 80 -23.00 -13.40 5.08
C PRO A 80 -22.03 -14.56 4.83
N ASN A 81 -21.33 -15.00 5.87
CA ASN A 81 -20.28 -16.04 5.84
C ASN A 81 -19.05 -15.73 4.97
N GLY A 82 -18.91 -14.51 4.47
CA GLY A 82 -17.75 -14.07 3.71
C GLY A 82 -16.62 -13.60 4.62
N GLN A 83 -15.37 -13.93 4.26
CA GLN A 83 -14.21 -13.29 4.87
C GLN A 83 -14.22 -11.78 4.55
N HIS A 84 -14.03 -10.96 5.57
CA HIS A 84 -13.75 -9.54 5.44
C HIS A 84 -12.44 -9.28 4.68
N LYS A 85 -12.48 -8.35 3.71
CA LYS A 85 -11.34 -8.05 2.82
C LYS A 85 -11.11 -6.55 2.64
N ILE A 86 -9.85 -6.18 2.39
CA ILE A 86 -9.43 -4.80 2.03
C ILE A 86 -9.93 -3.79 3.07
N LEU A 87 -10.92 -2.95 2.74
CA LEU A 87 -11.45 -1.93 3.64
C LEU A 87 -12.11 -2.54 4.88
N GLN A 88 -12.77 -3.69 4.73
CA GLN A 88 -13.51 -4.36 5.79
C GLN A 88 -12.60 -4.86 6.91
N MET A 89 -11.32 -5.14 6.60
CA MET A 89 -10.31 -5.56 7.57
C MET A 89 -10.22 -4.55 8.72
N TYR A 90 -10.20 -3.25 8.38
CA TYR A 90 -10.02 -2.17 9.34
C TYR A 90 -11.19 -1.91 10.30
N PHE A 91 -12.35 -2.56 10.10
CA PHE A 91 -13.55 -2.32 10.93
C PHE A 91 -14.04 -3.57 11.66
N ILE A 92 -13.63 -4.76 11.22
CA ILE A 92 -14.27 -6.03 11.61
C ILE A 92 -13.26 -7.05 12.11
N GLY A 93 -12.03 -7.02 11.59
CA GLY A 93 -11.02 -8.03 11.91
C GLY A 93 -10.31 -7.80 13.23
N ASP A 94 -9.82 -8.87 13.82
CA ASP A 94 -8.73 -8.78 14.78
C ASP A 94 -7.36 -8.78 14.07
N ASP A 95 -6.31 -8.37 14.79
CA ASP A 95 -4.96 -8.23 14.24
C ASP A 95 -4.46 -9.49 13.49
N LYS A 96 -4.82 -10.68 13.99
CA LYS A 96 -4.34 -11.94 13.43
C LYS A 96 -5.10 -12.29 12.16
N GLU A 97 -6.42 -12.16 12.19
CA GLU A 97 -7.28 -12.39 11.03
C GLU A 97 -6.96 -11.42 9.89
N GLU A 98 -6.71 -10.15 10.19
CA GLU A 98 -6.27 -9.16 9.21
C GLU A 98 -4.95 -9.57 8.53
N LEU A 99 -3.95 -9.98 9.32
CA LEU A 99 -2.65 -10.39 8.82
C LEU A 99 -2.77 -11.64 7.92
N ASP A 100 -3.55 -12.63 8.36
CA ASP A 100 -3.83 -13.85 7.60
C ASP A 100 -4.52 -13.53 6.27
N ALA A 101 -5.56 -12.69 6.31
CA ALA A 101 -6.31 -12.31 5.12
C ALA A 101 -5.44 -11.50 4.14
N ARG A 102 -4.61 -10.57 4.63
CA ARG A 102 -3.66 -9.80 3.82
C ARG A 102 -2.66 -10.71 3.11
N CYS A 103 -2.04 -11.63 3.83
CA CYS A 103 -1.10 -12.59 3.25
C CYS A 103 -1.77 -13.59 2.30
N GLY A 104 -3.05 -13.91 2.51
CA GLY A 104 -3.83 -14.77 1.62
C GLY A 104 -4.23 -14.09 0.30
N ILE A 105 -4.58 -12.80 0.34
CA ILE A 105 -4.97 -12.03 -0.85
C ILE A 105 -3.75 -11.62 -1.69
N PHE A 106 -2.69 -11.16 -1.03
CA PHE A 106 -1.50 -10.62 -1.69
C PHE A 106 -0.32 -11.60 -1.55
N THR A 107 -0.14 -12.43 -2.57
CA THR A 107 0.88 -13.48 -2.57
C THR A 107 2.29 -12.94 -2.87
N GLY A 108 3.31 -13.67 -2.40
CA GLY A 108 4.72 -13.33 -2.61
C GLY A 108 5.24 -12.18 -1.74
N MET A 109 4.53 -11.85 -0.66
CA MET A 109 5.01 -10.95 0.39
C MET A 109 5.53 -11.74 1.59
N LYS A 110 6.48 -11.17 2.33
CA LYS A 110 6.97 -11.73 3.58
C LYS A 110 6.02 -11.35 4.71
N ARG A 111 5.43 -12.35 5.37
CA ARG A 111 4.49 -12.16 6.50
C ARG A 111 5.07 -11.27 7.61
N CYS A 112 6.36 -11.44 7.94
CA CYS A 112 7.02 -10.63 8.97
C CYS A 112 7.00 -9.12 8.64
N ILE A 113 7.17 -8.75 7.37
CA ILE A 113 7.14 -7.35 6.93
C ILE A 113 5.71 -6.81 7.00
N VAL A 114 4.71 -7.63 6.63
CA VAL A 114 3.30 -7.25 6.76
C VAL A 114 2.93 -7.02 8.22
N SER A 115 3.37 -7.89 9.14
CA SER A 115 3.15 -7.72 10.59
C SER A 115 3.71 -6.40 11.10
N GLN A 116 5.00 -6.12 10.81
CA GLN A 116 5.66 -4.88 11.24
C GLN A 116 4.94 -3.62 10.71
N LEU A 117 4.50 -3.64 9.45
CA LEU A 117 3.76 -2.52 8.86
C LEU A 117 2.36 -2.39 9.46
N GLN A 118 1.67 -3.49 9.76
CA GLN A 118 0.36 -3.47 10.39
C GLN A 118 0.45 -2.91 11.80
N GLU A 119 1.38 -3.41 12.63
CA GLU A 119 1.64 -2.91 13.98
C GLU A 119 1.93 -1.41 13.97
N TYR A 120 2.83 -0.97 13.07
CA TYR A 120 3.15 0.45 12.90
C TYR A 120 1.92 1.29 12.52
N LEU A 121 1.09 0.82 11.57
CA LEU A 121 -0.10 1.55 11.15
C LEU A 121 -1.18 1.56 12.24
N HIS A 122 -1.30 0.51 13.05
CA HIS A 122 -2.24 0.45 14.16
C HIS A 122 -1.81 1.42 15.28
N GLU A 123 -0.52 1.49 15.59
CA GLU A 123 0.02 2.47 16.55
C GLU A 123 -0.30 3.91 16.12
N LYS A 124 -0.14 4.23 14.83
CA LYS A 124 -0.38 5.59 14.30
C LYS A 124 -1.85 5.97 14.14
N LYS A 125 -2.77 5.01 14.16
CA LYS A 125 -4.23 5.26 14.08
C LYS A 125 -4.86 5.69 15.41
N ASN A 126 -4.15 5.57 16.52
CA ASN A 126 -4.63 5.97 17.86
C ASN A 126 -4.48 7.47 18.14
N ILE A 127 -4.75 8.34 17.16
CA ILE A 127 -4.83 9.80 17.32
C ILE A 127 -6.21 10.29 16.87
#